data_AF-A0A6G0WZD8-F1
#
_entry.id   AF-A0A6G0WZD8-F1
#
_cell.length_a   1.000
_cell.length_b   1.000
_cell.length_c   1.000
_cell.angle_alpha   90.00
_cell.angle_beta   90.00
_cell.angle_gamma   90.00
#
_symmetry.space_group_name_H-M   'P 1'
#
loop_
_entity.id
_entity.type
_entity.pdbx_description
1 polymer ?
#
loop_
_entity_poly.entity_id
_entity_poly.type
_entity_poly.pdbx_seq_one_letter_code
_entity_poly.pdbx_strand_id
1 'polypeptide(L)'
;MLSSYRLRHALHVSIYHTSDIVNHPPLCGVHINPCNEELTGTRRFSYFPRGGPVPPPVPPGLESESAKWGGMDAGENMLYPAQTVDGLVTLAGGVALREHLANMPGSSKCPCGSVVVTPSTGSLVNHFQAIVHTSTPFYSSPEWAIKLHQCYTNSLTRQFKLIPQLQLHY
;
A
#
# COMPACT_ATOMS: atom_id res chain seq x y z
N MET A 1 -2.01 -4.90 -21.83
CA MET A 1 -1.26 -6.12 -21.43
C MET A 1 -0.02 -6.19 -22.29
N LEU A 2 1.16 -6.42 -21.70
CA LEU A 2 2.44 -6.51 -22.42
C LEU A 2 2.83 -7.96 -22.71
N SER A 3 2.71 -8.84 -21.72
CA SER A 3 3.05 -10.26 -21.85
C SER A 3 2.25 -11.11 -20.87
N SER A 4 2.19 -12.40 -21.14
CA SER A 4 1.47 -13.37 -20.32
C SER A 4 2.18 -14.71 -20.33
N TYR A 5 2.32 -15.30 -19.14
CA TYR A 5 3.04 -16.54 -18.90
C TYR A 5 2.16 -17.48 -18.10
N ARG A 6 2.10 -18.74 -18.54
CA ARG A 6 1.47 -19.82 -17.77
C ARG A 6 2.57 -20.63 -17.08
N LEU A 7 2.58 -20.58 -15.76
CA LEU A 7 3.52 -21.33 -14.94
C LEU A 7 2.92 -22.71 -14.58
N ARG A 8 3.75 -23.56 -13.96
CA ARG A 8 3.31 -24.87 -13.46
C ARG A 8 2.18 -24.68 -12.42
N HIS A 9 1.30 -25.67 -12.29
CA HIS A 9 0.17 -25.67 -11.33
C HIS A 9 -0.88 -24.57 -11.56
N ALA A 10 -1.17 -24.25 -12.82
CA ALA A 10 -2.25 -23.33 -13.23
C ALA A 10 -2.08 -21.86 -12.78
N LEU A 11 -0.89 -21.46 -12.30
CA LEU A 11 -0.61 -20.06 -12.05
C LEU A 11 -0.42 -19.30 -13.38
N HIS A 12 -1.17 -18.22 -13.55
CA HIS A 12 -1.05 -17.33 -14.70
C HIS A 12 -0.46 -16.00 -14.24
N VAL A 13 0.61 -15.56 -14.89
CA VAL A 13 1.29 -14.30 -14.61
C VAL A 13 1.18 -13.43 -15.85
N SER A 14 0.55 -12.27 -15.70
CA SER A 14 0.39 -11.30 -16.78
C SER A 14 1.07 -10.00 -16.39
N ILE A 15 1.84 -9.42 -17.31
CA ILE A 15 2.52 -8.14 -17.13
C ILE A 15 1.70 -7.07 -17.84
N TYR A 16 1.38 -5.99 -17.13
CA TYR A 16 0.63 -4.86 -17.66
C TYR A 16 1.44 -3.58 -17.55
N HIS A 17 1.32 -2.73 -18.57
CA HIS A 17 1.64 -1.32 -18.45
C HIS A 17 0.35 -0.58 -18.10
N THR A 18 0.36 0.18 -17.01
CA THR A 18 -0.72 1.08 -16.62
C THR A 18 -0.12 2.42 -16.21
N SER A 19 -0.84 3.50 -16.50
CA SER A 19 -0.48 4.85 -16.06
C SER A 19 -0.66 5.02 -14.55
N ASP A 20 -1.57 4.25 -13.94
CA ASP A 20 -1.90 4.33 -12.52
C ASP A 20 -2.46 2.98 -12.05
N ILE A 21 -1.70 2.27 -11.22
CA ILE A 21 -2.08 0.94 -10.73
C ILE A 21 -3.19 0.97 -9.68
N VAL A 22 -3.56 2.14 -9.16
CA VAL A 22 -4.63 2.31 -8.15
C VAL A 22 -5.94 2.72 -8.83
N ASN A 23 -5.91 3.74 -9.70
CA ASN A 23 -7.11 4.30 -10.33
C ASN A 23 -7.42 3.69 -11.71
N HIS A 24 -6.43 3.11 -12.38
CA HIS A 24 -6.59 2.46 -13.68
C HIS A 24 -5.94 1.05 -13.70
N PRO A 25 -6.29 0.16 -12.75
CA PRO A 25 -5.68 -1.15 -12.66
C PRO A 25 -6.15 -2.08 -13.80
N PRO A 26 -5.34 -3.10 -14.16
CA PRO A 26 -5.89 -4.25 -14.88
C PRO A 26 -6.95 -4.94 -14.01
N LEU A 27 -7.81 -5.77 -14.63
CA LEU A 27 -8.84 -6.52 -13.89
C LEU A 27 -8.21 -7.43 -12.83
N CYS A 28 -8.37 -7.06 -11.56
CA CYS A 28 -7.92 -7.85 -10.42
C CYS A 28 -8.81 -7.62 -9.20
N GLY A 29 -9.09 -8.67 -8.42
CA GLY A 29 -9.94 -8.56 -7.23
C GLY A 29 -9.22 -8.00 -5.99
N VAL A 30 -7.89 -8.00 -5.96
CA VAL A 30 -7.09 -7.60 -4.79
C VAL A 30 -5.89 -6.79 -5.24
N HIS A 31 -5.62 -5.69 -4.54
CA HIS A 31 -4.43 -4.86 -4.75
C HIS A 31 -3.40 -5.08 -3.64
N ILE A 32 -2.12 -5.20 -3.98
CA ILE A 32 -1.02 -5.24 -3.01
C ILE A 32 -0.41 -3.85 -2.93
N ASN A 33 -0.56 -3.21 -1.76
CA ASN A 33 -0.10 -1.88 -1.47
C ASN A 33 1.24 -1.92 -0.69
N PRO A 34 2.37 -1.46 -1.27
CA PRO A 34 3.59 -1.27 -0.51
C PRO A 34 3.43 -0.07 0.43
N CYS A 35 3.56 -0.28 1.73
CA CYS A 35 3.31 0.74 2.76
C CYS A 35 4.46 0.85 3.77
N ASN A 36 4.26 1.69 4.78
CA ASN A 36 5.14 1.78 5.95
C ASN A 36 4.63 0.93 7.12
N GLU A 37 5.51 0.65 8.09
CA GLU A 37 5.19 -0.19 9.25
C GLU A 37 4.07 0.34 10.16
N GLU A 38 3.91 1.66 10.17
CA GLU A 38 2.93 2.36 10.97
C GLU A 38 1.54 2.40 10.31
N LEU A 39 1.41 1.93 9.05
CA LEU A 39 0.18 2.01 8.25
C LEU A 39 -0.44 3.41 8.23
N THR A 40 0.41 4.43 8.27
CA THR A 40 -0.06 5.83 8.39
C THR A 40 -0.41 6.45 7.06
N GLY A 41 -0.09 5.79 5.94
CA GLY A 41 -0.15 6.40 4.62
C GLY A 41 0.59 7.74 4.63
N THR A 42 0.12 8.69 3.84
CA THR A 42 0.65 10.07 3.84
C THR A 42 -0.08 11.01 4.82
N ARG A 43 -0.69 10.47 5.88
CA ARG A 43 -1.44 11.27 6.86
C ARG A 43 -0.51 12.01 7.81
N ARG A 44 0.51 11.33 8.33
CA ARG A 44 1.44 11.95 9.28
C ARG A 44 2.34 12.97 8.59
N PHE A 45 2.56 12.83 7.29
CA PHE A 45 3.52 13.67 6.56
C PHE A 45 2.93 14.03 5.20
N SER A 46 2.90 15.34 4.88
CA SER A 46 2.61 15.79 3.51
C SER A 46 3.56 15.24 2.48
N TYR A 47 4.71 14.76 2.94
CA TYR A 47 5.78 14.30 2.10
C TYR A 47 6.69 13.31 2.84
N PHE A 48 7.30 12.36 2.13
CA PHE A 48 8.26 11.39 2.68
C PHE A 48 9.67 11.62 2.14
N PRO A 49 10.73 11.51 2.95
CA PRO A 49 12.08 11.47 2.42
C PRO A 49 12.23 10.27 1.48
N ARG A 50 12.72 10.52 0.27
CA ARG A 50 13.02 9.46 -0.69
C ARG A 50 14.08 8.54 -0.09
N GLY A 51 13.75 7.25 0.03
CA GLY A 51 14.64 6.26 0.66
C GLY A 51 14.52 6.14 2.18
N GLY A 52 13.60 6.89 2.81
CA GLY A 52 13.30 6.77 4.24
C GLY A 52 14.30 7.45 5.19
N PRO A 53 14.16 7.22 6.51
CA PRO A 53 13.10 6.46 7.19
C PRO A 53 11.76 7.23 7.22
N VAL A 54 10.72 6.63 7.81
CA VAL A 54 9.47 7.35 8.12
C VAL A 54 9.82 8.56 9.01
N PRO A 55 9.36 9.78 8.69
CA PRO A 55 9.70 10.94 9.50
C PRO A 55 9.17 10.83 10.96
N PRO A 56 9.77 11.57 11.91
CA PRO A 56 9.25 11.62 13.29
C PRO A 56 7.88 12.32 13.33
N PRO A 57 7.00 11.99 14.31
CA PRO A 57 5.65 12.55 14.41
C PRO A 57 5.63 14.08 14.33
N VAL A 58 4.69 14.63 13.57
CA VAL A 58 4.46 16.09 13.50
C VAL A 58 3.98 16.60 14.86
N PRO A 59 4.45 17.77 15.33
CA PRO A 59 3.99 18.36 16.59
C PRO A 59 2.46 18.52 16.64
N PRO A 60 1.83 18.37 17.82
CA PRO A 60 0.38 18.52 17.98
C PRO A 60 -0.12 19.88 17.46
N GLY A 61 -1.18 19.88 16.64
CA GLY A 61 -1.79 21.09 16.08
C GLY A 61 -1.38 21.40 14.63
N LEU A 62 -0.35 20.76 14.10
CA LEU A 62 0.09 20.90 12.70
C LEU A 62 -0.34 19.72 11.81
N GLU A 63 -1.06 18.72 12.36
CA GLU A 63 -1.42 17.51 11.63
C GLU A 63 -2.40 17.76 10.46
N SER A 64 -3.22 18.81 10.59
CA SER A 64 -4.26 19.17 9.62
C SER A 64 -3.82 20.22 8.59
N GLU A 65 -2.69 20.88 8.84
CA GLU A 65 -2.21 21.93 7.94
C GLU A 65 -1.62 21.30 6.68
N SER A 66 -0.84 20.24 6.82
CA SER A 66 -0.01 19.71 5.75
C SER A 66 -0.81 19.34 4.47
N ALA A 67 -2.02 18.76 4.59
CA ALA A 67 -2.89 18.46 3.45
C ALA A 67 -3.39 19.70 2.66
N LYS A 68 -3.28 20.91 3.23
CA LYS A 68 -3.60 22.20 2.58
C LYS A 68 -2.39 22.84 1.89
N TRP A 69 -1.18 22.32 2.08
CA TRP A 69 0.07 22.89 1.53
C TRP A 69 0.35 22.38 0.11
N GLY A 70 -0.71 22.09 -0.66
CA GLY A 70 -0.65 21.60 -2.04
C GLY A 70 -0.14 22.63 -3.06
N GLY A 71 0.85 23.44 -2.69
CA GLY A 71 1.42 24.49 -3.52
C GLY A 71 2.85 24.93 -3.17
N MET A 72 3.49 24.39 -2.12
CA MET A 72 4.91 24.64 -1.85
C MET A 72 5.73 23.35 -2.03
N ASP A 73 6.81 23.47 -2.79
CA ASP A 73 7.78 22.39 -2.97
C ASP A 73 8.42 22.05 -1.61
N ALA A 74 8.32 20.79 -1.20
CA ALA A 74 8.94 20.27 0.02
C ALA A 74 10.44 20.01 -0.19
N GLY A 75 10.92 20.15 -1.43
CA GLY A 75 12.30 19.97 -1.85
C GLY A 75 12.51 18.70 -2.66
N GLU A 76 13.64 18.66 -3.36
CA GLU A 76 14.00 17.63 -4.36
C GLU A 76 14.05 16.18 -3.84
N ASN A 77 14.13 16.00 -2.51
CA ASN A 77 14.27 14.70 -1.86
C ASN A 77 13.00 14.19 -1.17
N MET A 78 11.86 14.79 -1.50
CA MET A 78 10.58 14.48 -0.86
C MET A 78 9.59 13.85 -1.84
N LEU A 79 8.79 12.90 -1.36
CA LEU A 79 7.76 12.19 -2.11
C LEU A 79 6.38 12.63 -1.65
N TYR A 80 5.56 13.10 -2.59
CA TYR A 80 4.17 13.49 -2.32
C TYR A 80 3.22 12.28 -2.36
N PRO A 81 2.06 12.36 -1.70
CA PRO A 81 1.03 11.33 -1.77
C PRO A 81 0.69 10.90 -3.20
N ALA A 82 0.49 11.87 -4.09
CA ALA A 82 0.14 11.61 -5.49
C ALA A 82 1.26 10.92 -6.30
N GLN A 83 2.47 10.82 -5.74
CA GLN A 83 3.64 10.21 -6.38
C GLN A 83 3.96 8.81 -5.87
N THR A 84 3.19 8.29 -4.91
CA THR A 84 3.42 6.98 -4.31
C THR A 84 2.16 6.13 -4.36
N VAL A 85 2.32 4.81 -4.50
CA VAL A 85 1.19 3.88 -4.50
C VAL A 85 0.44 3.95 -3.16
N ASP A 86 1.15 3.96 -2.04
CA ASP A 86 0.57 4.10 -0.69
C ASP A 86 -0.24 5.38 -0.53
N GLY A 87 0.27 6.50 -1.08
CA GLY A 87 -0.42 7.77 -1.07
C GLY A 87 -1.69 7.76 -1.92
N LEU A 88 -1.64 7.22 -3.13
CA LEU A 88 -2.82 7.06 -3.99
C LEU A 88 -3.87 6.13 -3.35
N VAL A 89 -3.45 5.00 -2.76
CA VAL A 89 -4.35 4.10 -2.01
C VAL A 89 -4.98 4.82 -0.82
N THR A 90 -4.21 5.62 -0.08
CA THR A 90 -4.71 6.41 1.06
C THR A 90 -5.74 7.45 0.61
N LEU A 91 -5.45 8.16 -0.49
CA LEU A 91 -6.36 9.16 -1.06
C LEU A 91 -7.66 8.51 -1.57
N ALA A 92 -7.56 7.43 -2.33
CA ALA A 92 -8.69 6.70 -2.89
C ALA A 92 -9.54 6.00 -1.81
N GLY A 93 -8.91 5.45 -0.78
CA GLY A 93 -9.60 4.78 0.34
C GLY A 93 -10.28 5.75 1.32
N GLY A 94 -9.86 7.00 1.38
CA GLY A 94 -10.54 8.06 2.13
C GLY A 94 -10.55 7.87 3.66
N VAL A 95 -11.58 8.41 4.32
CA VAL A 95 -11.72 8.35 5.80
C VAL A 95 -11.82 6.91 6.30
N ALA A 96 -12.64 6.09 5.66
CA ALA A 96 -12.93 4.73 6.12
C ALA A 96 -11.68 3.84 6.13
N LEU A 97 -10.85 3.87 5.07
CA LEU A 97 -9.58 3.14 5.08
C LEU A 97 -8.67 3.59 6.22
N ARG A 98 -8.59 4.90 6.44
CA ARG A 98 -7.75 5.47 7.50
C ARG A 98 -8.19 5.03 8.89
N GLU A 99 -9.48 4.93 9.15
CA GLU A 99 -10.00 4.43 10.42
C GLU A 99 -9.69 2.95 10.61
N HIS A 100 -9.85 2.12 9.57
CA HIS A 100 -9.44 0.72 9.62
C HIS A 100 -7.96 0.56 9.99
N LEU A 101 -7.07 1.31 9.33
CA LEU A 101 -5.63 1.25 9.59
C LEU A 101 -5.26 1.87 10.93
N ALA A 102 -5.95 2.92 11.37
CA ALA A 102 -5.75 3.56 12.68
C ALA A 102 -6.03 2.59 13.83
N ASN A 103 -7.06 1.76 13.68
CA ASN A 103 -7.54 0.82 14.69
C ASN A 103 -6.83 -0.55 14.67
N MET A 104 -5.85 -0.76 13.79
CA MET A 104 -5.04 -1.98 13.81
C MET A 104 -4.22 -2.08 15.10
N PRO A 105 -4.21 -3.25 15.78
CA PRO A 105 -3.48 -3.42 17.02
C PRO A 105 -1.96 -3.50 16.80
N GLY A 106 -1.19 -3.17 17.83
CA GLY A 106 0.27 -3.32 17.86
C GLY A 106 1.03 -1.99 17.83
N SER A 107 2.27 -2.01 18.33
CA SER A 107 3.20 -0.88 18.29
C SER A 107 3.77 -0.63 16.89
N SER A 108 4.07 -1.72 16.15
CA SER A 108 4.28 -1.72 14.70
C SER A 108 3.13 -2.51 14.09
N LYS A 109 2.25 -1.82 13.37
CA LYS A 109 0.99 -2.39 12.86
C LYS A 109 1.22 -3.37 11.72
N CYS A 110 2.29 -3.16 10.96
CA CYS A 110 2.73 -4.04 9.88
C CYS A 110 4.26 -4.09 9.85
N PRO A 111 4.91 -4.91 10.70
CA PRO A 111 6.37 -5.04 10.69
C PRO A 111 6.94 -5.29 9.28
N CYS A 112 8.15 -4.81 8.98
CA CYS A 112 8.75 -5.02 7.65
C CYS A 112 8.77 -6.50 7.24
N GLY A 113 8.32 -6.79 6.01
CA GLY A 113 8.15 -8.15 5.48
C GLY A 113 6.80 -8.79 5.81
N SER A 114 5.99 -8.20 6.69
CA SER A 114 4.65 -8.69 7.06
C SER A 114 3.56 -8.14 6.15
N VAL A 115 2.32 -8.61 6.38
CA VAL A 115 1.14 -8.17 5.64
C VAL A 115 -0.05 -7.96 6.57
N VAL A 116 -0.87 -6.97 6.27
CA VAL A 116 -2.20 -6.78 6.83
C VAL A 116 -3.20 -6.62 5.70
N VAL A 117 -4.48 -6.95 5.96
CA VAL A 117 -5.53 -6.89 4.95
C VAL A 117 -6.65 -6.00 5.44
N THR A 118 -7.13 -5.14 4.56
CA THR A 118 -8.33 -4.33 4.79
C THR A 118 -9.34 -4.56 3.66
N PRO A 119 -10.65 -4.36 3.91
CA PRO A 119 -11.61 -4.22 2.83
C PRO A 119 -11.29 -2.96 2.03
N SER A 120 -11.61 -2.98 0.73
CA SER A 120 -11.62 -1.76 -0.06
C SER A 120 -12.67 -0.78 0.47
N THR A 121 -12.36 0.51 0.43
CA THR A 121 -13.26 1.60 0.82
C THR A 121 -13.07 2.79 -0.13
N GLY A 122 -13.93 3.80 -0.05
CA GLY A 122 -13.84 4.97 -0.93
C GLY A 122 -13.97 4.58 -2.40
N SER A 123 -13.14 5.15 -3.28
CA SER A 123 -13.15 4.80 -4.71
C SER A 123 -12.49 3.45 -5.02
N LEU A 124 -11.74 2.86 -4.08
CA LEU A 124 -11.08 1.57 -4.27
C LEU A 124 -12.08 0.42 -4.49
N VAL A 125 -13.31 0.54 -3.98
CA VAL A 125 -14.37 -0.47 -4.14
C VAL A 125 -14.78 -0.68 -5.60
N ASN A 126 -14.50 0.30 -6.47
CA ASN A 126 -14.79 0.20 -7.89
C ASN A 126 -13.86 -0.77 -8.63
N HIS A 127 -12.71 -1.10 -8.02
CA HIS A 127 -11.65 -1.86 -8.67
C HIS A 127 -11.26 -3.11 -7.89
N PHE A 128 -11.26 -3.05 -6.56
CA PHE A 128 -10.74 -4.10 -5.70
C PHE A 128 -11.75 -4.44 -4.63
N GLN A 129 -11.77 -5.70 -4.20
CA GLN A 129 -12.55 -6.19 -3.06
C GLN A 129 -11.78 -5.96 -1.74
N ALA A 130 -10.45 -6.08 -1.80
CA ALA A 130 -9.58 -5.93 -0.64
C ALA A 130 -8.21 -5.36 -1.02
N ILE A 131 -7.54 -4.79 -0.01
CA ILE A 131 -6.17 -4.28 -0.11
C ILE A 131 -5.29 -5.09 0.84
N VAL A 132 -4.19 -5.63 0.31
CA VAL A 132 -3.13 -6.28 1.07
C VAL A 132 -2.02 -5.25 1.25
N HIS A 133 -1.86 -4.72 2.45
CA HIS A 133 -0.78 -3.79 2.75
C HIS A 133 0.44 -4.58 3.22
N THR A 134 1.62 -4.29 2.64
CA THR A 134 2.88 -4.91 3.05
C THR A 134 3.93 -3.85 3.29
N SER A 135 4.57 -3.89 4.46
CA SER A 135 5.64 -2.97 4.78
C SER A 135 6.94 -3.40 4.10
N THR A 136 7.40 -2.60 3.14
CA THR A 136 8.57 -2.90 2.32
C THR A 136 9.87 -2.43 2.99
N PRO A 137 10.98 -3.18 2.85
CA PRO A 137 12.27 -2.76 3.39
C PRO A 137 12.86 -1.60 2.58
N PHE A 138 13.67 -0.77 3.24
CA PHE A 138 14.60 0.10 2.54
C PHE A 138 15.76 -0.73 1.99
N TYR A 139 16.22 -0.38 0.79
CA TYR A 139 17.34 -1.09 0.13
C TYR A 139 18.64 -1.03 0.95
N SER A 140 18.84 0.03 1.74
CA SER A 140 19.99 0.18 2.64
C SER A 140 19.92 -0.70 3.90
N SER A 141 18.79 -1.33 4.20
CA SER A 141 18.64 -2.16 5.39
C SER A 141 19.42 -3.48 5.26
N PRO A 142 20.10 -3.97 6.32
CA PRO A 142 20.94 -5.18 6.28
C PRO A 142 20.24 -6.44 5.76
N GLU A 143 18.91 -6.54 5.91
CA GLU A 143 18.11 -7.70 5.53
C GLU A 143 17.14 -7.42 4.37
N TRP A 144 17.34 -6.35 3.60
CA TRP A 144 16.35 -5.89 2.62
C TRP A 144 15.89 -6.98 1.64
N ALA A 145 16.80 -7.82 1.16
CA ALA A 145 16.48 -8.88 0.20
C ALA A 145 15.56 -9.95 0.83
N ILE A 146 15.86 -10.35 2.06
CA ILE A 146 15.07 -11.34 2.81
C ILE A 146 13.69 -10.78 3.11
N LYS A 147 13.63 -9.53 3.59
CA LYS A 147 12.37 -8.84 3.90
C LYS A 147 11.51 -8.62 2.65
N LEU A 148 12.11 -8.28 1.51
CA LEU A 148 11.39 -8.12 0.25
C LEU A 148 10.81 -9.47 -0.24
N HIS A 149 11.58 -10.55 -0.13
CA HIS A 149 11.09 -11.90 -0.42
C HIS A 149 9.90 -12.27 0.50
N GLN A 150 9.96 -11.91 1.78
CA GLN A 150 8.86 -12.08 2.71
C GLN A 150 7.63 -11.28 2.30
N CYS A 151 7.77 -10.01 1.87
CA CYS A 151 6.65 -9.21 1.35
C CYS A 151 5.90 -9.93 0.24
N TYR A 152 6.61 -10.43 -0.79
CA TYR A 152 5.99 -11.16 -1.91
C TYR A 152 5.32 -12.45 -1.44
N THR A 153 6.04 -13.27 -0.68
CA THR A 153 5.55 -14.59 -0.25
C THR A 153 4.32 -14.46 0.65
N ASN A 154 4.35 -13.54 1.61
CA ASN A 154 3.27 -13.32 2.56
C ASN A 154 2.04 -12.72 1.87
N SER A 155 2.24 -11.78 0.93
CA SER A 155 1.13 -11.15 0.20
C SER A 155 0.39 -12.15 -0.68
N LEU A 156 1.12 -12.94 -1.46
CA LEU A 156 0.54 -13.97 -2.33
C LEU A 156 -0.13 -15.08 -1.50
N THR A 157 0.53 -15.56 -0.45
CA THR A 157 -0.03 -16.59 0.44
C THR A 157 -1.34 -16.12 1.08
N ARG A 158 -1.40 -14.85 1.51
CA ARG A 158 -2.62 -14.29 2.11
C ARG A 158 -3.74 -14.18 1.09
N GLN A 159 -3.44 -13.72 -0.12
CA GLN A 159 -4.42 -13.62 -1.20
C GLN A 159 -5.03 -14.99 -1.55
N PHE A 160 -4.22 -16.03 -1.70
CA PHE A 160 -4.73 -17.38 -1.99
C PHE A 160 -5.64 -17.94 -0.89
N LYS A 161 -5.49 -17.49 0.36
CA LYS A 161 -6.40 -17.85 1.46
C LYS A 161 -7.70 -17.05 1.45
N LEU A 162 -7.73 -15.87 0.83
CA LEU A 162 -8.93 -15.02 0.72
C LEU A 162 -9.85 -15.47 -0.42
N ILE A 163 -9.30 -16.00 -1.52
CA ILE A 163 -10.07 -16.43 -2.70
C ILE A 163 -11.17 -17.47 -2.36
N PRO A 164 -10.95 -18.49 -1.50
CA PRO A 164 -12.02 -19.41 -1.10
C PRO A 164 -13.14 -18.77 -0.27
N GLN A 165 -12.86 -17.68 0.44
CA GLN A 165 -13.84 -17.02 1.32
C GLN A 165 -14.72 -16.02 0.56
N LEU A 166 -14.22 -15.48 -0.55
CA LEU A 166 -14.92 -14.49 -1.39
C LEU A 166 -15.83 -15.14 -2.46
N GLN A 167 -15.72 -16.45 -2.69
CA GLN A 167 -16.59 -17.20 -3.61
C GLN A 167 -17.92 -17.68 -3.00
N LEU A 168 -18.21 -17.36 -1.73
CA LEU A 168 -19.44 -17.80 -1.04
C LEU A 168 -20.60 -16.79 -1.08
N HIS A 169 -20.49 -15.71 -1.87
CA HIS A 169 -21.53 -14.68 -1.97
C HIS A 169 -21.92 -14.34 -3.42
N TYR A 170 -22.04 -15.37 -4.26
CA TYR A 170 -22.79 -15.31 -5.52
C TYR A 170 -23.83 -16.43 -5.56
#